data_AF-A0AB38DV43-F1
#
_entry.id   AF-A0AB38DV43-F1
#
_cell.length_a   1.000
_cell.length_b   1.000
_cell.length_c   1.000
_cell.angle_alpha   90.00
_cell.angle_beta   90.00
_cell.angle_gamma   90.00
#
_symmetry.space_group_name_H-M   'P 1'
#
loop_
_entity.id
_entity.type
_entity.pdbx_description
1 polymer ?
#
loop_
_entity_poly.entity_id
_entity_poly.type
_entity_poly.pdbx_seq_one_letter_code
_entity_poly.pdbx_strand_id
1 'polypeptide(L)'
;MLTLTKKELAVLDEAQPDYAVYLVEAEHESSRWWRMTVKLPTQNKAYEVVTALGKTKLWKRLDIAVDFIKESCPHTKTVFVVFAP
;
A
#
# COMPACT_ATOMS: atom_id res chain seq x y z
N MET A 1 10.49 -9.88 -4.17
CA MET A 1 9.37 -8.95 -3.94
C MET A 1 9.91 -7.76 -3.17
N LEU A 2 9.69 -6.54 -3.64
CA LEU A 2 10.18 -5.34 -2.94
C LEU A 2 9.18 -4.93 -1.86
N THR A 3 9.68 -4.37 -0.77
CA THR A 3 8.85 -3.99 0.39
C THR A 3 9.16 -2.58 0.85
N LEU A 4 8.17 -1.92 1.46
CA LEU A 4 8.34 -0.63 2.12
C LEU A 4 7.76 -0.68 3.52
N THR A 5 8.53 -0.28 4.51
CA THR A 5 8.01 0.10 5.82
C THR A 5 7.26 1.44 5.73
N LYS A 6 6.47 1.80 6.75
CA LYS A 6 5.81 3.13 6.82
C LYS A 6 6.83 4.27 6.69
N LYS A 7 8.04 4.12 7.25
CA LYS A 7 9.09 5.14 7.18
C LYS A 7 9.62 5.31 5.76
N GLU A 8 9.90 4.21 5.06
CA GLU A 8 10.36 4.26 3.66
C GLU A 8 9.27 4.76 2.72
N LEU A 9 8.00 4.43 3.01
CA LEU A 9 6.85 4.95 2.29
C LEU A 9 6.75 6.49 2.41
N ALA A 10 6.95 7.04 3.61
CA ALA A 10 6.95 8.49 3.83
C ALA A 10 8.10 9.16 3.05
N VAL A 11 9.30 8.57 3.06
CA VAL A 11 10.43 9.07 2.26
C VAL A 11 10.11 9.03 0.76
N LEU A 12 9.45 7.98 0.28
CA LEU A 12 9.03 7.88 -1.12
C LEU A 12 8.02 8.96 -1.48
N ASP A 13 7.03 9.20 -0.60
CA ASP A 13 6.00 10.24 -0.80
C ASP A 13 6.59 11.65 -0.92
N GLU A 14 7.58 11.97 -0.09
CA GLU A 14 8.29 13.26 -0.15
C GLU A 14 9.21 13.40 -1.36
N ALA A 15 9.92 12.33 -1.74
CA ALA A 15 10.96 12.39 -2.77
C ALA A 15 10.41 12.37 -4.20
N GLN A 16 9.36 11.59 -4.46
CA GLN A 16 8.78 11.43 -5.80
C GLN A 16 7.29 11.07 -5.70
N PRO A 17 6.38 12.05 -5.78
CA PRO A 17 4.94 11.79 -5.66
C PRO A 17 4.32 11.11 -6.89
N ASP A 18 5.12 10.75 -7.91
CA ASP A 18 4.69 10.00 -9.09
C ASP A 18 4.62 8.49 -8.81
N TYR A 19 3.71 8.12 -7.90
CA TYR A 19 3.41 6.74 -7.57
C TYR A 19 1.90 6.52 -7.49
N ALA A 20 1.48 5.27 -7.62
CA ALA A 20 0.09 4.88 -7.53
C ALA A 20 -0.10 3.86 -6.40
N VAL A 21 -1.12 4.09 -5.57
CA VAL A 21 -1.48 3.21 -4.46
C VAL A 21 -2.61 2.28 -4.88
N TYR A 22 -2.43 0.99 -4.60
CA TYR A 22 -3.42 -0.05 -4.82
C TYR A 22 -3.73 -0.75 -3.50
N LEU A 23 -5.01 -0.81 -3.14
CA LEU A 23 -5.53 -1.71 -2.12
C LEU A 23 -6.05 -2.95 -2.83
N VAL A 24 -5.26 -4.02 -2.75
CA VAL A 24 -5.55 -5.29 -3.41
C VAL A 24 -6.19 -6.22 -2.40
N GLU A 25 -7.30 -6.84 -2.78
CA GLU A 25 -7.95 -7.88 -2.00
C GLU A 25 -7.00 -9.08 -1.84
N ALA A 26 -7.00 -9.66 -0.65
CA ALA A 26 -6.22 -10.84 -0.31
C ALA A 26 -7.05 -11.73 0.61
N GLU A 27 -6.96 -13.05 0.42
CA GLU A 27 -7.50 -14.01 1.37
C GLU A 27 -6.47 -14.26 2.48
N HIS A 28 -6.90 -14.09 3.73
CA HIS A 28 -6.10 -14.38 4.90
C HIS A 28 -6.99 -14.95 6.00
N GLU A 29 -6.62 -16.12 6.53
CA GLU A 29 -7.40 -16.85 7.54
C GLU A 29 -8.87 -17.09 7.13
N SER A 30 -9.09 -17.50 5.87
CA SER A 30 -10.43 -17.73 5.29
C SER A 30 -11.35 -16.50 5.31
N SER A 31 -10.77 -15.30 5.43
CA SER A 31 -11.47 -14.03 5.40
C SER A 31 -10.86 -13.11 4.36
N ARG A 32 -11.66 -12.14 3.90
CA ARG A 32 -11.17 -11.06 3.04
C ARG A 32 -10.38 -10.03 3.82
N TRP A 33 -9.20 -9.71 3.33
CA TRP A 33 -8.34 -8.63 3.80
C TRP A 33 -7.88 -7.77 2.63
N TRP A 34 -7.26 -6.64 2.96
CA TRP A 34 -6.68 -5.70 2.02
C TRP A 34 -5.19 -5.63 2.27
N ARG A 35 -4.40 -5.69 1.21
CA ARG A 35 -2.96 -5.37 1.23
C ARG A 35 -2.70 -4.12 0.41
N MET A 36 -1.69 -3.36 0.78
CA MET A 36 -1.31 -2.14 0.07
C MET A 36 -0.10 -2.42 -0.82
N THR A 37 -0.24 -2.12 -2.11
CA THR A 37 0.83 -2.15 -3.10
C THR A 37 1.05 -0.76 -3.66
N VAL A 38 2.29 -0.30 -3.62
CA VAL A 38 2.73 0.97 -4.22
C VAL A 38 3.43 0.66 -5.53
N LYS A 39 2.97 1.24 -6.64
CA LYS A 39 3.61 1.10 -7.95
C LYS A 39 4.26 2.41 -8.37
N LEU A 40 5.49 2.30 -8.88
CA LEU A 40 6.22 3.37 -9.55
C LEU A 40 6.20 3.08 -11.05
N PRO A 41 5.25 3.66 -11.82
CA PRO A 41 5.06 3.31 -13.23
C PRO A 41 6.31 3.59 -14.07
N THR A 42 6.97 4.72 -13.82
CA THR A 42 8.18 5.16 -14.52
C THR A 42 9.38 4.24 -14.31
N GLN A 43 9.42 3.52 -13.19
CA GLN A 43 10.51 2.60 -12.85
C GLN A 43 10.13 1.13 -13.08
N ASN A 44 8.89 0.83 -13.46
CA ASN A 44 8.32 -0.51 -13.52
C ASN A 44 8.56 -1.32 -12.22
N LYS A 45 8.42 -0.66 -11.06
CA LYS A 45 8.60 -1.28 -9.74
C LYS A 45 7.29 -1.31 -8.96
N ALA A 46 7.11 -2.35 -8.16
CA ALA A 46 6.01 -2.49 -7.22
C ALA A 46 6.55 -2.91 -5.86
N TYR A 47 6.02 -2.29 -4.81
CA TYR A 47 6.40 -2.49 -3.43
C TYR A 47 5.17 -2.88 -2.61
N GLU A 48 5.30 -3.87 -1.75
CA GLU A 48 4.28 -4.16 -0.75
C GLU A 48 4.59 -3.46 0.57
N VAL A 49 3.57 -2.90 1.21
CA VAL A 49 3.76 -2.24 2.50
C VAL A 49 3.84 -3.27 3.62
N VAL A 50 4.91 -3.20 4.40
CA VAL A 50 5.18 -4.08 5.54
C VAL A 50 5.22 -3.31 6.85
N THR A 51 5.00 -4.03 7.93
CA THR A 51 5.24 -3.57 9.30
C THR A 51 6.74 -3.39 9.55
N ALA A 52 7.10 -2.74 10.67
CA ALA A 52 8.49 -2.60 11.10
C ALA A 52 9.20 -3.96 11.31
N LEU A 53 8.44 -5.05 11.47
CA LEU A 53 8.93 -6.42 11.60
C LEU A 53 9.04 -7.14 10.25
N GLY A 54 8.84 -6.44 9.12
CA GLY A 54 8.92 -7.02 7.78
C GLY A 54 7.72 -7.87 7.35
N LYS A 55 6.71 -8.03 8.21
CA LYS A 55 5.47 -8.73 7.85
C LYS A 55 4.57 -7.83 7.01
N THR A 56 3.96 -8.36 5.96
CA THR A 56 2.94 -7.67 5.15
C THR A 56 1.88 -7.03 6.04
N LYS A 57 1.62 -5.75 5.81
CA LYS A 57 0.56 -5.03 6.51
C LYS A 57 -0.77 -5.35 5.83
N LEU A 58 -1.68 -5.96 6.58
CA LEU A 58 -3.01 -6.33 6.13
C LEU A 58 -4.06 -5.57 6.93
N TRP A 59 -5.18 -5.25 6.28
CA TRP A 59 -6.33 -4.62 6.90
C TRP A 59 -7.60 -5.41 6.63
N LYS A 60 -8.35 -5.74 7.68
CA LYS A 60 -9.65 -6.41 7.54
C LYS A 60 -10.74 -5.47 7.00
N ARG A 61 -10.60 -4.16 7.25
CA ARG A 61 -11.55 -3.14 6.81
C ARG A 61 -10.88 -2.15 5.87
N LEU A 62 -11.57 -1.80 4.79
CA LEU A 62 -11.06 -0.93 3.74
C LEU A 62 -10.92 0.53 4.20
N ASP A 63 -11.84 1.02 5.02
CA ASP A 63 -11.83 2.39 5.56
C ASP A 63 -10.57 2.67 6.38
N ILE A 64 -10.15 1.73 7.24
CA ILE A 64 -8.91 1.84 8.02
C ILE A 64 -7.68 1.86 7.10
N ALA A 65 -7.70 1.08 6.02
CA ALA A 65 -6.61 1.09 5.04
C ALA A 65 -6.51 2.44 4.32
N VAL A 66 -7.65 3.06 4.00
CA VAL A 66 -7.71 4.41 3.40
C VAL A 66 -7.21 5.47 4.37
N ASP A 67 -7.58 5.41 5.65
CA ASP A 67 -7.09 6.38 6.64
C ASP A 67 -5.57 6.29 6.83
N PHE A 68 -5.03 5.08 6.82
CA PHE A 68 -3.57 4.88 6.83
C PHE A 68 -2.89 5.53 5.62
N ILE A 69 -3.48 5.44 4.42
CA ILE A 69 -2.94 6.07 3.21
C ILE A 69 -3.01 7.59 3.34
N LYS A 70 -4.12 8.17 3.80
CA LYS A 70 -4.23 9.62 4.02
C LYS A 70 -3.17 10.15 4.98
N GLU A 71 -2.86 9.39 6.03
CA GLU A 71 -1.85 9.74 7.02
C GLU A 71 -0.41 9.58 6.46
N SER A 72 -0.15 8.52 5.69
CA SER A 72 1.21 8.13 5.30
C SER A 72 1.63 8.64 3.92
N CYS A 73 0.67 9.03 3.09
CA CYS A 73 0.81 9.37 1.68
C CYS A 73 -0.02 10.63 1.34
N PRO A 74 0.19 11.78 2.01
CA PRO A 74 -0.63 12.97 1.84
C PRO A 74 -0.63 13.54 0.42
N HIS A 75 0.41 13.26 -0.38
CA HIS A 75 0.49 13.72 -1.78
C HIS A 75 -0.22 12.78 -2.77
N THR A 76 -0.64 11.59 -2.34
CA THR A 76 -1.44 10.68 -3.17
C THR A 76 -2.83 11.25 -3.42
N LYS A 77 -3.18 11.42 -4.70
CA LYS A 77 -4.51 11.89 -5.12
C LYS A 77 -5.48 10.76 -5.48
N THR A 78 -4.94 9.62 -5.88
CA THR A 78 -5.73 8.50 -6.42
C THR A 78 -5.31 7.19 -5.76
N VAL A 79 -6.31 6.46 -5.28
CA VAL A 79 -6.15 5.12 -4.72
C VAL A 79 -7.04 4.17 -5.52
N PHE A 80 -6.48 3.05 -5.95
CA PHE A 80 -7.21 2.01 -6.68
C PHE A 80 -7.57 0.88 -5.73
N VAL A 81 -8.82 0.43 -5.77
CA VAL A 81 -9.28 -0.78 -5.07
C VAL A 81 -9.38 -1.89 -6.11
N VAL A 82 -8.69 -3.00 -5.86
CA VAL A 82 -8.61 -4.13 -6.80
C VAL A 82 -9.09 -5.39 -6.11
N PHE A 83 -10.16 -5.99 -6.63
CA PHE A 83 -10.67 -7.27 -6.17
C PHE A 83 -9.82 -8.40 -6.75
N ALA A 84 -9.60 -9.43 -5.94
CA ALA A 84 -8.91 -10.64 -6.39
C ALA A 84 -9.89 -11.43 -7.27
N PRO A 85 -9.40 -12.10 -8.32
CA PRO A 85 -10.22 -12.99 -9.14
C PRO A 85 -10.75 -14.19 -8.36
#